data_AF-A0A927CJC9-F1
#
_entry.id   AF-A0A927CJC9-F1
#
_cell.length_a   1.000
_cell.length_b   1.000
_cell.length_c   1.000
_cell.angle_alpha   90.00
_cell.angle_beta   90.00
_cell.angle_gamma   90.00
#
_symmetry.space_group_name_H-M   'P 1'
#
loop_
_entity.id
_entity.type
_entity.pdbx_description
1 polymer ?
#
loop_
_entity_poly.entity_id
_entity_poly.type
_entity_poly.pdbx_seq_one_letter_code
_entity_poly.pdbx_strand_id
1 'polypeptide(L)'
;MRRHGHRDHRGHGEHRDQGHHRDHGHHPPRSAQTFRRGRAVAFLDKLNVNRSTLKRQLEDPAFEAIKPVISGELKATEAIIEEFIQMFQLHEVASNTEAVQSDPSEEPNDEHN
;
A
#
# COMPACT_ATOMS: atom_id res chain seq x y z
N MET A 1 79.39 7.97 -25.31
CA MET A 1 79.11 6.87 -26.27
C MET A 1 77.59 6.64 -26.33
N ARG A 2 77.06 6.77 -27.55
CA ARG A 2 75.80 6.27 -28.16
C ARG A 2 74.51 6.07 -27.32
N ARG A 3 73.53 6.91 -27.64
CA ARG A 3 72.07 6.63 -27.61
C ARG A 3 71.68 5.49 -28.56
N HIS A 4 70.64 4.74 -28.20
CA HIS A 4 69.63 4.10 -29.06
C HIS A 4 68.28 4.55 -28.43
N GLY A 5 67.26 5.14 -29.08
CA GLY A 5 66.78 5.05 -30.46
C GLY A 5 66.12 3.68 -30.68
N HIS A 6 64.84 3.48 -31.04
CA HIS A 6 63.86 4.32 -31.73
C HIS A 6 62.51 3.53 -31.87
N ARG A 7 61.40 4.26 -32.14
CA ARG A 7 60.15 3.89 -32.85
C ARG A 7 59.05 3.15 -32.07
N ASP A 8 57.88 3.75 -31.80
CA ASP A 8 56.85 4.37 -32.68
C ASP A 8 56.06 3.36 -33.52
N HIS A 9 54.85 3.01 -33.08
CA HIS A 9 53.65 2.78 -33.90
C HIS A 9 52.42 2.92 -32.96
N ARG A 10 51.70 4.05 -32.98
CA ARG A 10 50.60 4.44 -33.88
C ARG A 10 49.27 3.69 -33.62
N GLY A 11 48.25 4.48 -33.25
CA GLY A 11 46.83 4.11 -33.18
C GLY A 11 46.17 4.82 -31.99
N HIS A 12 46.08 6.14 -31.97
CA HIS A 12 44.97 6.91 -32.56
C HIS A 12 43.58 6.34 -32.21
N GLY A 13 42.92 6.99 -31.26
CA GLY A 13 41.57 6.69 -30.83
C GLY A 13 40.98 7.74 -29.89
N GLU A 14 41.35 9.03 -30.06
CA GLU A 14 40.54 10.13 -29.55
C GLU A 14 39.29 10.22 -30.43
N HIS A 15 38.21 9.58 -29.99
CA HIS A 15 36.86 9.99 -30.35
C HIS A 15 36.32 10.84 -29.22
N ARG A 16 36.30 12.13 -29.51
CA ARG A 16 35.51 13.15 -28.86
C ARG A 16 34.03 12.79 -28.95
N ASP A 17 33.32 13.45 -28.06
CA ASP A 17 31.93 13.86 -28.24
C ASP A 17 30.87 12.79 -28.01
N GLN A 18 30.22 12.99 -26.87
CA GLN A 18 28.82 13.42 -26.86
C GLN A 18 27.79 12.30 -26.90
N GLY A 19 26.90 12.38 -25.93
CA GLY A 19 25.61 11.74 -26.04
C GLY A 19 25.38 10.73 -24.94
N HIS A 20 24.58 11.17 -23.99
CA HIS A 20 23.61 10.31 -23.31
C HIS A 20 24.12 9.49 -22.14
N HIS A 21 24.54 10.21 -21.09
CA HIS A 21 23.91 9.96 -19.79
C HIS A 21 22.41 10.27 -19.94
N ARG A 22 21.67 9.37 -20.60
CA ARG A 22 20.24 9.27 -20.41
C ARG A 22 20.11 8.74 -19.00
N ASP A 23 20.07 9.69 -18.07
CA ASP A 23 19.25 9.64 -16.88
C ASP A 23 18.06 8.73 -17.20
N HIS A 24 18.24 7.45 -16.90
CA HIS A 24 17.17 6.48 -16.97
C HIS A 24 16.27 6.98 -15.89
N GLY A 25 15.28 7.78 -16.29
CA GLY A 25 14.18 8.22 -15.46
C GLY A 25 13.66 6.97 -14.80
N HIS A 26 14.16 6.76 -13.57
CA HIS A 26 13.90 5.61 -12.76
C HIS A 26 12.52 5.91 -12.24
N HIS A 27 11.51 5.77 -13.11
CA HIS A 27 10.13 5.78 -12.70
C HIS A 27 10.07 4.74 -11.60
N PRO A 28 9.84 5.15 -10.33
CA PRO A 28 9.80 4.20 -9.25
C PRO A 28 8.79 3.13 -9.64
N PRO A 29 9.12 1.84 -9.49
CA PRO A 29 8.30 0.78 -10.00
C PRO A 29 6.90 0.92 -9.39
N ARG A 30 5.89 1.20 -10.21
CA ARG A 30 4.48 1.29 -9.80
C ARG A 30 4.05 0.09 -8.96
N SER A 31 4.70 -1.07 -9.14
CA SER A 31 4.50 -2.30 -8.36
C SER A 31 4.90 -2.18 -6.88
N ALA A 32 5.90 -1.37 -6.53
CA ALA A 32 6.28 -1.14 -5.13
C ALA A 32 5.23 -0.28 -4.41
N GLN A 33 4.59 0.66 -5.13
CA GLN A 33 3.52 1.51 -4.60
C GLN A 33 2.23 0.70 -4.36
N THR A 34 1.88 -0.24 -5.26
CA THR A 34 0.71 -1.11 -5.08
C THR A 34 0.90 -2.12 -3.97
N PHE A 35 2.11 -2.67 -3.76
CA PHE A 35 2.38 -3.56 -2.64
C PHE A 35 2.23 -2.85 -1.30
N ARG A 36 2.80 -1.63 -1.17
CA ARG A 36 2.65 -0.82 0.05
C ARG A 36 1.19 -0.47 0.33
N ARG A 37 0.44 -0.06 -0.70
CA ARG A 37 -1.01 0.21 -0.58
C ARG A 37 -1.78 -1.05 -0.15
N GLY A 38 -1.52 -2.20 -0.79
CA GLY A 38 -2.18 -3.46 -0.44
C GLY A 38 -1.91 -3.90 1.00
N ARG A 39 -0.67 -3.73 1.49
CA ARG A 39 -0.33 -4.01 2.89
C ARG A 39 -0.96 -3.01 3.86
N ALA A 40 -1.08 -1.74 3.48
CA ALA A 40 -1.75 -0.74 4.30
C ALA A 40 -3.25 -1.05 4.44
N VAL A 41 -3.93 -1.43 3.35
CA VAL A 41 -5.34 -1.85 3.40
C VAL A 41 -5.52 -3.07 4.30
N ALA A 42 -4.71 -4.12 4.13
CA ALA A 42 -4.81 -5.31 4.98
C ALA A 42 -4.56 -5.01 6.47
N PHE A 43 -3.71 -4.03 6.77
CA PHE A 43 -3.49 -3.58 8.15
C PHE A 43 -4.70 -2.80 8.69
N LEU A 44 -5.29 -1.93 7.88
CA LEU A 44 -6.52 -1.22 8.21
C LEU A 44 -7.68 -2.19 8.49
N ASP A 45 -7.81 -3.26 7.71
CA ASP A 45 -8.81 -4.31 7.93
C ASP A 45 -8.62 -4.97 9.31
N LYS A 46 -7.37 -5.25 9.70
CA LYS A 46 -7.06 -5.78 11.03
C LYS A 46 -7.48 -4.81 12.15
N LEU A 47 -7.26 -3.51 11.98
CA LEU A 47 -7.70 -2.50 12.96
C LEU A 47 -9.23 -2.46 13.05
N ASN A 48 -9.94 -2.56 11.93
CA ASN A 48 -11.40 -2.63 11.91
C ASN A 48 -11.95 -3.88 12.60
N VAL A 49 -11.29 -5.04 12.46
CA VAL A 49 -11.64 -6.25 13.22
C VAL A 49 -11.46 -6.04 14.72
N ASN A 50 -10.36 -5.38 15.13
CA ASN A 50 -10.13 -5.09 16.54
C ASN A 50 -11.21 -4.14 17.09
N ARG A 51 -11.49 -3.05 16.37
CA ARG A 51 -12.56 -2.09 16.69
C ARG A 51 -13.91 -2.79 16.89
N SER A 52 -14.30 -3.66 15.96
CA SER A 52 -15.56 -4.42 16.07
C SER A 52 -15.57 -5.37 17.26
N THR A 53 -14.42 -5.97 17.60
CA THR A 53 -14.28 -6.83 18.77
C THR A 53 -14.44 -6.05 20.07
N LEU A 54 -13.80 -4.90 20.20
CA LEU A 54 -13.92 -4.02 21.37
C LEU A 54 -15.35 -3.51 21.54
N LYS A 55 -16.03 -3.14 20.45
CA LYS A 55 -17.46 -2.77 20.49
C LYS A 55 -18.34 -3.88 21.04
N ARG A 56 -18.17 -5.11 20.55
CA ARG A 56 -18.91 -6.28 21.05
C ARG A 56 -18.61 -6.57 22.54
N GLN A 57 -17.37 -6.40 22.98
CA GLN A 57 -17.02 -6.57 24.39
C GLN A 57 -17.70 -5.52 25.29
N LEU A 58 -17.94 -4.29 24.80
CA LEU A 58 -18.68 -3.27 25.56
C LEU A 58 -20.15 -3.61 25.75
N GLU A 59 -20.74 -4.42 24.86
CA GLU A 59 -22.13 -4.87 24.97
C GLU A 59 -22.28 -6.12 25.85
N ASP A 60 -21.19 -6.85 26.11
CA ASP A 60 -21.21 -8.07 26.90
C ASP A 60 -21.10 -7.76 28.42
N PRO A 61 -22.11 -8.15 29.24
CA PRO A 61 -22.10 -7.94 30.69
C PRO A 61 -20.91 -8.59 31.41
N ALA A 62 -20.28 -9.62 30.82
CA ALA A 62 -19.09 -10.25 31.39
C ALA A 62 -17.92 -9.27 31.57
N PHE A 63 -17.91 -8.17 30.83
CA PHE A 63 -16.83 -7.17 30.87
C PHE A 63 -17.19 -5.88 31.63
N GLU A 64 -18.32 -5.82 32.35
CA GLU A 64 -18.76 -4.61 33.09
C GLU A 64 -17.65 -3.98 33.94
N ALA A 65 -16.92 -4.81 34.70
CA ALA A 65 -15.85 -4.35 35.59
C ALA A 65 -14.68 -3.65 34.86
N ILE A 66 -14.51 -3.90 33.55
CA ILE A 66 -13.41 -3.36 32.75
C ILE A 66 -13.88 -2.49 31.57
N LYS A 67 -15.16 -2.15 31.48
CA LYS A 67 -15.70 -1.27 30.43
C LYS A 67 -14.94 0.05 30.27
N PRO A 68 -14.46 0.74 31.33
CA PRO A 68 -13.65 1.94 31.17
C PRO A 68 -12.35 1.70 30.40
N VAL A 69 -11.71 0.55 30.62
CA VAL A 69 -10.48 0.15 29.93
C VAL A 69 -10.77 -0.15 28.46
N ILE A 70 -11.77 -0.97 28.18
CA ILE A 70 -12.19 -1.32 26.80
C ILE A 70 -12.60 -0.06 26.03
N SER A 71 -13.30 0.87 26.68
CA SER A 71 -13.69 2.16 26.08
C SER A 71 -12.47 3.00 25.72
N GLY A 72 -11.43 3.01 26.57
CA GLY A 72 -10.16 3.68 26.30
C GLY A 72 -9.42 3.05 25.12
N GLU A 73 -9.34 1.72 25.08
CA GLU A 73 -8.70 0.99 23.97
C GLU A 73 -9.45 1.17 22.64
N LEU A 74 -10.78 1.20 22.67
CA LEU A 74 -11.60 1.48 21.49
C LEU A 74 -11.29 2.87 20.93
N LYS A 75 -11.25 3.89 21.79
CA LYS A 75 -10.89 5.26 21.39
C LYS A 75 -9.48 5.33 20.81
N ALA A 76 -8.51 4.65 21.43
CA ALA A 76 -7.14 4.60 20.92
C ALA A 76 -7.08 3.92 19.55
N THR A 77 -7.81 2.82 19.37
CA THR A 77 -7.89 2.10 18.08
C THR A 77 -8.52 2.98 17.00
N GLU A 78 -9.60 3.70 17.32
CA GLU A 78 -10.25 4.63 16.38
C GLU A 78 -9.31 5.79 15.99
N ALA A 79 -8.58 6.38 16.94
CA ALA A 79 -7.59 7.41 16.64
C ALA A 79 -6.47 6.90 15.70
N ILE A 80 -5.94 5.69 15.96
CA ILE A 80 -4.93 5.07 15.09
C ILE A 80 -5.49 4.83 13.68
N ILE A 81 -6.75 4.37 13.57
CA ILE A 81 -7.40 4.18 12.26
C ILE A 81 -7.45 5.50 11.48
N GLU A 82 -7.88 6.59 12.12
CA GLU A 82 -7.99 7.90 11.49
C GLU A 82 -6.63 8.42 11.02
N GLU A 83 -5.62 8.38 11.90
CA GLU A 83 -4.24 8.78 11.57
C GLU A 83 -3.66 7.92 10.44
N PHE A 84 -3.92 6.61 10.47
CA PHE A 84 -3.42 5.68 9.47
C PHE A 84 -4.04 5.93 8.09
N ILE A 85 -5.36 6.17 8.02
CA ILE A 85 -6.05 6.51 6.77
C ILE A 85 -5.46 7.80 6.17
N GLN A 86 -5.24 8.83 6.99
CA GLN A 86 -4.66 10.09 6.56
C GLN A 86 -3.21 9.90 6.07
N MET A 87 -2.38 9.21 6.85
CA MET A 87 -0.97 8.97 6.54
C MET A 87 -0.77 8.22 5.21
N PHE A 88 -1.66 7.26 4.92
CA PHE A 88 -1.60 6.44 3.71
C PHE A 88 -2.56 6.89 2.61
N GLN A 89 -3.30 7.98 2.80
CA GLN A 89 -4.29 8.54 1.87
C GLN A 89 -5.31 7.48 1.38
N LEU A 90 -5.82 6.65 2.29
CA LEU A 90 -6.66 5.49 1.98
C LEU A 90 -8.15 5.82 1.76
N HIS A 91 -8.51 7.10 1.66
CA HIS A 91 -9.90 7.58 1.60
C HIS A 91 -10.72 6.97 0.45
N GLU A 92 -10.08 6.59 -0.67
CA GLU A 92 -10.74 5.95 -1.82
C GLU A 92 -11.22 4.51 -1.55
N VAL A 93 -10.67 3.82 -0.55
CA VAL A 93 -11.01 2.41 -0.25
C VAL A 93 -12.17 2.33 0.75
N ALA A 94 -12.26 3.31 1.66
CA ALA A 94 -13.33 3.38 2.66
C ALA A 94 -14.72 3.56 2.01
N SER A 95 -14.82 4.36 0.93
CA SER A 95 -16.09 4.59 0.22
C SER A 95 -16.56 3.40 -0.63
N ASN A 96 -15.66 2.50 -1.04
CA ASN A 96 -16.01 1.38 -1.92
C ASN A 96 -16.45 0.11 -1.16
N THR A 97 -16.27 0.08 0.17
CA THR A 97 -16.67 -1.06 1.01
C THR A 97 -18.16 -1.03 1.36
N GLU A 98 -18.81 0.14 1.29
CA GLU A 98 -20.26 0.28 1.56
C GLU A 98 -21.15 -0.04 0.34
N ALA A 99 -20.57 -0.22 -0.86
CA ALA A 99 -21.31 -0.36 -2.12
C ALA A 99 -21.62 -1.80 -2.56
N VAL A 100 -21.25 -2.83 -1.78
CA VAL A 100 -21.45 -4.25 -2.16
C VAL A 100 -22.46 -4.94 -1.24
N GLN A 101 -23.66 -4.36 -1.08
CA GLN A 101 -24.84 -5.07 -0.55
C GLN A 101 -26.14 -4.51 -1.15
N SER A 102 -26.36 -4.71 -2.46
CA SER A 102 -27.70 -4.74 -3.04
C SER A 102 -27.68 -5.30 -4.46
N ASP A 103 -27.70 -6.63 -4.59
CA ASP A 103 -28.32 -7.25 -5.78
C ASP A 103 -28.93 -8.61 -5.39
N PRO A 104 -30.24 -8.67 -5.14
CA PRO A 104 -31.01 -9.88 -5.27
C PRO A 104 -31.95 -9.72 -6.47
N SER A 105 -31.46 -10.03 -7.66
CA SER A 105 -32.31 -10.35 -8.81
C SER A 105 -31.95 -11.73 -9.36
N GLU A 106 -32.24 -12.76 -8.56
CA GLU A 106 -32.42 -14.12 -9.07
C GLU A 106 -33.69 -14.15 -9.94
N GLU A 107 -33.55 -14.37 -11.24
CA GLU A 107 -34.67 -14.78 -12.10
C GLU A 107 -35.07 -16.22 -11.78
N PRO A 108 -36.35 -16.52 -11.50
CA PRO A 108 -36.86 -17.87 -11.60
C PRO A 108 -37.27 -18.15 -13.04
N ASN A 109 -36.53 -19.04 -13.70
CA ASN A 109 -37.02 -19.79 -14.85
C ASN A 109 -38.22 -20.62 -14.39
N ASP A 110 -39.40 -20.38 -14.95
CA ASP A 110 -40.51 -21.34 -14.91
C ASP A 110 -41.00 -21.65 -16.33
N GLU A 111 -40.69 -22.89 -16.73
CA GLU A 111 -41.14 -23.58 -17.93
C GLU A 111 -42.66 -23.53 -18.06
N HIS A 112 -43.19 -23.17 -19.23
CA HIS A 112 -44.58 -23.39 -19.58
C HIS A 112 -44.69 -24.48 -20.66
N ASN A 113 -45.43 -25.52 -20.31
CA ASN A 113 -45.88 -26.65 -21.13
C ASN A 113 -46.89 -26.23 -22.20
#